data_AF-A0A1Q2L0J2-F1
#
_entry.id   AF-A0A1Q2L0J2-F1
#
_cell.length_a   1.000
_cell.length_b   1.000
_cell.length_c   1.000
_cell.angle_alpha   90.00
_cell.angle_beta   90.00
_cell.angle_gamma   90.00
#
_symmetry.space_group_name_H-M   'P 1'
#
loop_
_entity.id
_entity.type
_entity.pdbx_description
1 polymer ?
#
loop_
_entity_poly.entity_id
_entity_poly.type
_entity_poly.pdbx_seq_one_letter_code
_entity_poly.pdbx_strand_id
1 'polypeptide(L)'
;MNDEFREYAMKTQWSPADEAAVLRMEWLKRAELAKSITCPGLLVDLSLDQHAEVREGAAHNPYTPLPTLRRLADEDLCSSIRNAARLTLSSLAASSSTG
;
A
#
# COMPACT_ATOMS: atom_id res chain seq x y z
N MET A 1 -11.82 16.88 12.62
CA MET A 1 -10.64 16.23 11.99
C MET A 1 -11.05 14.78 11.76
N ASN A 2 -11.32 14.41 10.51
CA ASN A 2 -12.02 13.20 10.05
C ASN A 2 -11.79 11.95 10.92
N ASP A 3 -12.74 11.65 11.82
CA ASP A 3 -12.70 10.51 12.73
C ASP A 3 -12.63 9.17 11.98
N GLU A 4 -13.28 9.08 10.81
CA GLU A 4 -13.33 7.89 9.95
C GLU A 4 -11.95 7.48 9.39
N PHE A 5 -11.12 8.46 9.03
CA PHE A 5 -9.76 8.19 8.53
C PHE A 5 -8.88 7.50 9.58
N ARG A 6 -9.00 7.97 10.83
CA ARG A 6 -8.25 7.41 11.96
C ARG A 6 -8.71 5.98 12.27
N GLU A 7 -9.99 5.70 12.10
CA GLU A 7 -10.52 4.35 12.24
C GLU A 7 -9.86 3.39 11.25
N TYR A 8 -9.84 3.74 9.95
CA TYR A 8 -9.24 2.91 8.92
C TYR A 8 -7.74 2.68 9.14
N ALA A 9 -7.01 3.69 9.62
CA ALA A 9 -5.58 3.56 9.89
C ALA A 9 -5.25 2.56 11.01
N MET A 10 -6.17 2.38 11.97
CA MET A 10 -5.99 1.44 13.10
C MET A 10 -6.67 0.09 12.86
N LYS A 11 -7.34 -0.08 11.71
CA LYS A 11 -8.17 -1.24 11.43
C LYS A 11 -7.32 -2.42 10.98
N THR A 12 -7.47 -3.54 11.68
CA THR A 12 -6.78 -4.80 11.37
C THR A 12 -7.68 -5.78 10.60
N GLN A 13 -9.00 -5.64 10.72
CA GLN A 13 -9.99 -6.45 10.00
C GLN A 13 -10.78 -5.57 9.04
N TRP A 14 -10.80 -5.98 7.78
CA TRP A 14 -11.38 -5.23 6.68
C TRP A 14 -12.54 -6.00 6.08
N SER A 15 -13.66 -5.30 5.90
CA SER A 15 -14.82 -5.80 5.17
C SER A 15 -14.77 -5.29 3.73
N PRO A 16 -15.43 -5.95 2.76
CA PRO A 16 -15.51 -5.45 1.39
C PRO A 16 -16.14 -4.05 1.30
N ALA A 17 -17.01 -3.68 2.25
CA ALA A 17 -17.55 -2.33 2.36
C ALA A 17 -16.49 -1.30 2.78
N ASP A 18 -15.57 -1.67 3.68
CA ASP A 18 -14.47 -0.82 4.13
C ASP A 18 -13.49 -0.57 2.98
N GLU A 19 -13.13 -1.62 2.24
CA GLU A 19 -12.27 -1.53 1.06
C GLU A 19 -12.89 -0.59 0.02
N ALA A 20 -14.17 -0.75 -0.28
CA ALA A 20 -14.89 0.11 -1.21
C ALA A 20 -15.01 1.57 -0.71
N ALA A 21 -15.10 1.80 0.60
CA ALA A 21 -15.08 3.14 1.18
C ALA A 21 -13.71 3.82 0.97
N VAL A 22 -12.62 3.08 1.17
CA VAL A 22 -11.26 3.59 0.90
C VAL A 22 -11.03 3.89 -0.57
N LEU A 23 -11.53 3.04 -1.47
CA LEU A 23 -11.40 3.31 -2.91
C LEU A 23 -12.18 4.56 -3.35
N ARG A 24 -13.25 4.92 -2.63
CA ARG A 24 -14.06 6.13 -2.90
C ARG A 24 -13.56 7.39 -2.20
N MET A 25 -12.64 7.29 -1.23
CA MET A 25 -12.13 8.46 -0.53
C MET A 25 -11.15 9.27 -1.38
N GLU A 26 -10.85 10.49 -0.94
CA GLU A 26 -9.87 11.36 -1.60
C GLU A 26 -8.50 10.70 -1.71
N TRP A 27 -7.83 10.88 -2.85
CA TRP A 27 -6.57 10.20 -3.17
C TRP A 27 -5.48 10.47 -2.12
N LEU A 28 -5.43 11.67 -1.53
CA LEU A 28 -4.48 12.03 -0.48
C LEU A 28 -4.64 11.14 0.75
N LYS A 29 -5.89 10.98 1.22
CA LYS A 29 -6.20 10.11 2.35
C LYS A 29 -5.90 8.65 2.00
N ARG A 30 -6.29 8.21 0.80
CA ARG A 30 -6.02 6.86 0.31
C ARG A 30 -4.51 6.54 0.29
N ALA A 31 -3.69 7.48 -0.17
CA ALA A 31 -2.23 7.35 -0.21
C ALA A 31 -1.61 7.27 1.18
N GLU A 32 -2.13 8.05 2.13
CA GLU A 32 -1.65 7.97 3.51
C GLU A 32 -2.04 6.65 4.18
N LEU A 33 -3.26 6.17 3.95
CA LEU A 33 -3.67 4.83 4.40
C LEU A 33 -2.80 3.73 3.79
N ALA A 34 -2.56 3.80 2.48
CA ALA A 34 -1.79 2.79 1.76
C ALA A 34 -0.42 2.50 2.41
N LYS A 35 0.18 3.47 3.09
CA LYS A 35 1.48 3.32 3.79
C LYS A 35 1.43 2.49 5.07
N SER A 36 0.26 2.41 5.73
CA SER A 36 0.13 1.85 7.08
C SER A 36 -0.92 0.75 7.22
N ILE A 37 -1.85 0.60 6.27
CA ILE A 37 -2.89 -0.44 6.37
C ILE A 37 -2.29 -1.85 6.27
N THR A 38 -2.94 -2.81 6.92
CA THR A 38 -2.50 -4.21 6.92
C THR A 38 -3.39 -5.11 6.05
N CYS A 39 -4.09 -4.53 5.07
CA CYS A 39 -5.04 -5.23 4.21
C CYS A 39 -4.40 -5.55 2.84
N PRO A 40 -3.95 -6.80 2.59
CA PRO A 40 -3.26 -7.14 1.35
C PRO A 40 -4.16 -7.04 0.12
N GLY A 41 -5.46 -7.36 0.23
CA GLY A 41 -6.43 -7.24 -0.86
C GLY A 41 -6.52 -5.81 -1.36
N LEU A 42 -6.87 -4.90 -0.45
CA LEU A 42 -6.90 -3.47 -0.74
C LEU A 42 -5.55 -2.93 -1.25
N LEU A 43 -4.41 -3.35 -0.68
CA LEU A 43 -3.08 -2.92 -1.17
C LEU A 43 -2.81 -3.33 -2.63
N VAL A 44 -3.37 -4.45 -3.09
CA VAL A 44 -3.31 -4.84 -4.51
C VAL A 44 -4.09 -3.86 -5.37
N ASP A 45 -5.30 -3.48 -4.96
CA ASP A 45 -6.10 -2.47 -5.67
C ASP A 45 -5.41 -1.09 -5.66
N LEU A 46 -4.86 -0.67 -4.51
CA LEU A 46 -4.14 0.60 -4.38
C LEU A 46 -2.85 0.64 -5.20
N SER A 47 -2.21 -0.51 -5.45
CA SER A 47 -1.05 -0.59 -6.35
C SER A 47 -1.39 -0.34 -7.83
N LEU A 48 -2.69 -0.41 -8.18
CA LEU A 48 -3.21 -0.13 -9.53
C LEU A 48 -3.87 1.24 -9.63
N ASP A 49 -3.75 2.07 -8.59
CA ASP A 49 -4.41 3.36 -8.55
C ASP A 49 -3.91 4.30 -9.64
N GLN A 50 -4.80 5.11 -10.19
CA GLN A 50 -4.44 6.13 -11.17
C GLN A 50 -3.49 7.19 -10.59
N HIS A 51 -3.54 7.44 -9.27
CA HIS A 51 -2.68 8.42 -8.60
C HIS A 51 -1.35 7.79 -8.20
N ALA A 52 -0.25 8.43 -8.58
CA ALA A 52 1.09 7.96 -8.28
C ALA A 52 1.37 7.90 -6.77
N GLU A 53 0.84 8.86 -6.01
CA GLU A 53 1.01 8.97 -4.56
C GLU A 53 0.36 7.79 -3.82
N VAL A 54 -0.75 7.28 -4.33
CA VAL A 54 -1.42 6.10 -3.76
C VAL A 54 -0.57 4.85 -4.02
N ARG A 55 -0.11 4.68 -5.26
CA ARG A 55 0.77 3.56 -5.65
C ARG A 55 2.09 3.59 -4.89
N GLU A 56 2.67 4.77 -4.68
CA GLU A 56 3.85 4.99 -3.85
C GLU A 56 3.61 4.55 -2.40
N GLY A 57 2.45 4.89 -1.84
CA GLY A 57 2.06 4.43 -0.50
C GLY A 57 2.02 2.91 -0.39
N ALA A 58 1.43 2.23 -1.37
CA ALA A 58 1.41 0.77 -1.43
C ALA A 58 2.84 0.18 -1.61
N ALA A 59 3.70 0.82 -2.40
CA ALA A 59 5.08 0.40 -2.61
C ALA A 59 5.93 0.47 -1.33
N HIS A 60 5.69 1.46 -0.47
CA HIS A 60 6.36 1.61 0.83
C HIS A 60 5.84 0.68 1.92
N ASN A 61 4.70 0.04 1.72
CA ASN A 61 4.06 -0.75 2.76
C ASN A 61 4.60 -2.19 2.77
N PRO A 62 5.16 -2.67 3.90
CA PRO A 62 5.68 -4.04 4.01
C PRO A 62 4.59 -5.12 4.00
N TYR A 63 3.32 -4.76 4.26
CA TYR A 63 2.17 -5.67 4.15
C TYR A 63 1.70 -5.86 2.71
N THR A 64 2.23 -5.09 1.76
CA THR A 64 1.92 -5.26 0.35
C THR A 64 2.47 -6.61 -0.12
N PRO A 65 1.65 -7.45 -0.79
CA PRO A 65 2.09 -8.76 -1.23
C PRO A 65 3.36 -8.70 -2.08
N LEU A 66 4.28 -9.63 -1.86
CA LEU A 66 5.51 -9.77 -2.65
C LEU A 66 5.29 -9.75 -4.18
N PRO A 67 4.30 -10.47 -4.77
CA PRO A 67 4.07 -10.38 -6.21
C PRO A 67 3.68 -8.96 -6.66
N THR A 68 2.91 -8.24 -5.85
CA THR A 68 2.50 -6.85 -6.12
C THR A 68 3.68 -5.90 -6.03
N LEU A 69 4.52 -6.03 -5.00
CA LEU A 69 5.75 -5.24 -4.87
C LEU A 69 6.71 -5.51 -6.05
N ARG A 70 6.84 -6.76 -6.50
CA ARG A 70 7.67 -7.10 -7.67
C ARG A 70 7.17 -6.45 -8.94
N ARG A 71 5.86 -6.48 -9.19
CA ARG A 71 5.25 -5.76 -10.31
C ARG A 71 5.52 -4.26 -10.21
N LEU A 72 5.26 -3.64 -9.05
CA LEU A 72 5.53 -2.21 -8.84
C LEU A 72 7.00 -1.85 -9.05
N ALA A 73 7.93 -2.74 -8.69
CA ALA A 73 9.36 -2.54 -8.87
C ALA A 73 9.82 -2.58 -10.33
N ASP A 74 9.16 -3.37 -11.17
CA ASP A 74 9.57 -3.65 -12.54
C ASP A 74 8.77 -2.85 -13.58
N GLU A 75 7.44 -2.85 -13.41
CA GLU A 75 6.47 -2.41 -14.42
C GLU A 75 5.96 -0.96 -14.19
N ASP A 76 6.16 -0.37 -13.01
CA ASP A 76 5.63 0.97 -12.74
C ASP A 76 6.37 2.07 -13.53
N LEU A 77 5.61 3.03 -14.06
CA LEU A 77 6.13 4.14 -14.85
C LEU A 77 6.98 5.11 -14.02
N CYS A 78 6.69 5.28 -12.74
CA CYS A 78 7.39 6.20 -11.87
C CYS A 78 8.64 5.55 -11.26
N SER A 79 9.81 6.15 -11.49
CA SER A 79 11.08 5.69 -10.92
C SER A 79 11.08 5.69 -9.39
N SER A 80 10.43 6.66 -8.75
CA SER A 80 10.28 6.72 -7.28
C SER A 80 9.52 5.50 -6.74
N ILE A 81 8.42 5.12 -7.39
CA ILE A 81 7.57 3.98 -6.98
C ILE A 81 8.34 2.67 -7.17
N ARG A 82 9.02 2.52 -8.32
CA ARG A 82 9.89 1.36 -8.56
C ARG A 82 10.96 1.23 -7.48
N ASN A 83 11.61 2.34 -7.12
CA ASN A 83 12.62 2.33 -6.08
C ASN A 83 12.04 2.01 -4.70
N ALA A 84 10.90 2.59 -4.33
CA ALA A 84 10.20 2.31 -3.08
C ALA A 84 9.88 0.82 -2.94
N ALA A 85 9.29 0.21 -3.98
CA ALA A 85 8.96 -1.21 -3.97
C ALA A 85 10.19 -2.11 -3.82
N ARG A 86 11.31 -1.77 -4.50
CA ARG A 86 12.59 -2.49 -4.38
C ARG A 86 13.17 -2.40 -2.97
N LEU A 87 13.09 -1.23 -2.34
CA LEU A 87 13.55 -1.04 -0.97
C LEU A 87 12.72 -1.88 0.01
N THR A 88 11.39 -1.85 -0.13
CA THR A 88 10.48 -2.65 0.70
C THR A 88 10.78 -4.14 0.54
N LEU A 89 10.92 -4.65 -0.69
CA LEU A 89 11.31 -6.04 -0.95
C LEU A 89 12.64 -6.41 -0.29
N SER A 90 13.64 -5.52 -0.38
CA SER A 90 14.96 -5.75 0.21
C SER A 90 14.89 -5.79 1.73
N SER A 91 14.09 -4.93 2.35
CA SER A 91 13.87 -4.92 3.80
C SER A 91 13.20 -6.21 4.28
N LEU A 92 12.18 -6.69 3.56
CA LEU A 92 11.48 -7.94 3.88
C LEU A 92 12.43 -9.15 3.78
N ALA A 93 13.31 -9.17 2.78
CA ALA A 93 14.33 -10.20 2.64
C ALA A 93 15.36 -10.17 3.77
N ALA A 94 15.79 -8.98 4.20
CA ALA A 94 16.75 -8.82 5.29
C ALA A 94 16.17 -9.30 6.64
N SER A 95 14.90 -8.99 6.94
CA SER A 95 14.23 -9.46 8.16
C SER A 95 14.02 -10.98 8.20
N SER A 96 14.03 -11.64 7.04
CA SER A 96 13.86 -13.10 6.94
C SER A 96 15.17 -13.87 7.21
N SER A 97 16.31 -13.19 7.27
CA SER A 97 17.65 -13.82 7.32
C SER A 97 18.33 -13.76 8.70
N THR A 98 17.72 -13.15 9.70
CA THR A 98 18.16 -13.22 11.09
C THR A 98 17.40 -14.32 11.83
N GLY A 99 17.80 -15.57 11.61
CA GLY A 99 17.33 -16.76 12.33
C GLY A 99 18.52 -17.55 12.86
#